data_AF-A0A9D0ZRV6-F1
#
_entry.id   AF-A0A9D0ZRV6-F1
#
_cell.length_a   1.000
_cell.length_b   1.000
_cell.length_c   1.000
_cell.angle_alpha   90.00
_cell.angle_beta   90.00
_cell.angle_gamma   90.00
#
_symmetry.space_group_name_H-M   'P 1'
#
loop_
_entity.id
_entity.type
_entity.pdbx_description
1 polymer ?
#
loop_
_entity_poly.entity_id
_entity_poly.type
_entity_poly.pdbx_seq_one_letter_code
_entity_poly.pdbx_strand_id
1 'polypeptide(L)'
;MRILEKKNWLLVLLLNLITFGLFTFYIGYKLKVYKKGSWYFNKYYWILGVIFMIPFIIMFLIFYIQTATSVCQKLGLYGYKLYCLPYPWLLGIIVPFAGWLFFILLYIYVSLFYSFRLAKGAGEDYLEK
;
A
#
# COMPACT_ATOMS: atom_id res chain seq x y z
N MET A 1 -14.01 -7.63 -13.44
CA MET A 1 -12.69 -7.68 -14.11
C MET A 1 -11.70 -8.46 -13.27
N ARG A 2 -10.92 -9.35 -13.91
CA ARG A 2 -9.79 -10.05 -13.27
C ARG A 2 -8.56 -9.14 -13.24
N ILE A 3 -8.63 -8.08 -12.44
CA ILE A 3 -7.63 -7.00 -12.39
C ILE A 3 -6.20 -7.48 -12.05
N LEU A 4 -6.10 -8.64 -11.38
CA LEU A 4 -4.83 -9.25 -10.97
C LEU A 4 -4.15 -10.07 -12.07
N GLU A 5 -4.82 -10.30 -13.21
CA GLU A 5 -4.21 -11.01 -14.34
C GLU A 5 -3.00 -10.26 -14.86
N LYS A 6 -1.98 -11.02 -15.29
CA LYS A 6 -0.76 -10.46 -15.86
C LYS A 6 -1.06 -9.42 -16.94
N LYS A 7 -2.02 -9.67 -17.83
CA LYS A 7 -2.37 -8.77 -18.95
C LYS A 7 -2.78 -7.34 -18.52
N ASN A 8 -3.26 -7.20 -17.28
CA ASN A 8 -3.78 -5.93 -16.77
C ASN A 8 -2.73 -5.11 -16.01
N TRP A 9 -1.47 -5.54 -15.96
CA TRP A 9 -0.41 -4.88 -15.18
C TRP A 9 -0.22 -3.39 -15.53
N LEU A 10 -0.28 -3.04 -16.82
CA LEU A 10 -0.19 -1.65 -17.29
C LEU A 10 -1.37 -0.81 -16.81
N LEU A 11 -2.59 -1.38 -16.88
CA LEU A 11 -3.80 -0.73 -16.41
C LEU A 11 -3.72 -0.49 -14.90
N VAL A 12 -3.23 -1.46 -14.13
CA VAL A 12 -3.02 -1.30 -12.68
C VAL A 12 -1.99 -0.21 -12.39
N LEU A 13 -0.89 -0.15 -13.16
CA LEU A 13 0.13 0.90 -13.01
C LEU A 13 -0.45 2.29 -13.33
N LEU A 14 -1.15 2.46 -14.45
CA LEU A 14 -1.77 3.72 -14.84
C LEU A 14 -2.81 4.19 -13.82
N LEU A 15 -3.69 3.28 -13.37
CA LEU A 15 -4.68 3.60 -12.35
C LEU A 15 -4.01 4.00 -11.04
N ASN A 16 -2.94 3.31 -10.63
CA ASN A 16 -2.25 3.68 -9.41
C ASN A 16 -1.55 5.03 -9.51
N LEU A 17 -1.04 5.40 -10.69
CA LEU A 17 -0.42 6.71 -10.94
C LEU A 17 -1.47 7.84 -10.94
N ILE A 18 -2.57 7.68 -11.69
CA ILE A 18 -3.64 8.68 -11.80
C ILE A 18 -4.34 8.90 -10.45
N THR A 19 -4.48 7.84 -9.65
CA THR A 19 -5.13 7.91 -8.34
C THR A 19 -4.15 8.21 -7.20
N PHE A 20 -2.89 8.58 -7.50
CA PHE A 20 -1.86 8.87 -6.50
C PHE A 20 -1.69 7.76 -5.45
N GLY A 21 -1.85 6.50 -5.83
CA GLY A 21 -1.72 5.35 -4.93
C GLY A 21 -3.04 4.79 -4.41
N LEU A 22 -4.17 5.50 -4.50
CA LEU A 22 -5.44 5.06 -3.88
C LEU A 22 -5.94 3.72 -4.45
N PHE A 23 -5.61 3.41 -5.71
CA PHE A 23 -5.96 2.12 -6.32
C PHE A 23 -5.33 0.91 -5.58
N THR A 24 -4.26 1.13 -4.83
CA THR A 24 -3.65 0.13 -3.93
C THR A 24 -4.65 -0.42 -2.92
N PHE A 25 -5.61 0.38 -2.44
CA PHE A 25 -6.65 -0.11 -1.54
C PHE A 25 -7.58 -1.15 -2.21
N TYR A 26 -7.89 -0.95 -3.50
CA TYR A 26 -8.68 -1.90 -4.28
C TYR A 26 -7.91 -3.20 -4.53
N ILE A 27 -6.61 -3.11 -4.84
CA ILE A 27 -5.74 -4.28 -4.97
C ILE A 27 -5.63 -5.03 -3.63
N GLY A 28 -5.48 -4.31 -2.51
CA GLY A 28 -5.49 -4.88 -1.17
C GLY A 28 -6.79 -5.63 -0.85
N TYR A 29 -7.93 -5.08 -1.29
CA TYR A 29 -9.23 -5.75 -1.15
C TYR A 29 -9.26 -7.06 -1.91
N LYS A 30 -8.83 -7.06 -3.19
CA LYS A 30 -8.78 -8.27 -4.03
C LYS A 30 -7.84 -9.32 -3.47
N LEU A 31 -6.71 -8.89 -2.90
CA LEU A 31 -5.76 -9.79 -2.26
C LEU A 31 -6.18 -10.19 -0.84
N LYS A 32 -7.34 -9.77 -0.32
CA LYS A 32 -7.83 -10.09 1.03
C LYS A 32 -6.77 -9.78 2.10
N VAL A 33 -6.16 -8.58 2.06
CA VAL A 33 -5.12 -8.16 3.03
C VAL A 33 -5.68 -7.51 4.30
N TYR A 34 -6.95 -7.10 4.27
CA TYR A 34 -7.62 -6.48 5.41
C TYR A 34 -8.07 -7.52 6.44
N LYS A 35 -7.70 -7.32 7.70
CA LYS A 35 -8.02 -8.19 8.84
C LYS A 35 -9.15 -7.60 9.68
N LYS A 36 -10.29 -8.30 9.76
CA LYS A 36 -11.41 -7.95 10.64
C LYS A 36 -10.90 -7.85 12.09
N GLY A 37 -11.15 -6.73 12.76
CA GLY A 37 -10.65 -6.44 14.12
C GLY A 37 -9.45 -5.49 14.19
N SER A 38 -8.89 -5.06 13.05
CA SER A 38 -7.83 -4.05 13.04
C SER A 38 -8.38 -2.64 13.31
N TRP A 39 -7.50 -1.72 13.74
CA TRP A 39 -7.85 -0.34 14.05
C TRP A 39 -8.61 0.38 12.92
N TYR A 40 -8.25 0.13 11.65
CA TYR A 40 -8.90 0.74 10.49
C TYR A 40 -10.35 0.27 10.26
N PHE A 41 -10.81 -0.80 10.92
CA PHE A 41 -12.24 -1.19 10.92
C PHE A 41 -13.05 -0.47 12.01
N ASN A 42 -12.40 0.14 13.00
CA ASN A 42 -13.10 0.85 14.07
C ASN A 42 -13.46 2.27 13.61
N LYS A 43 -14.76 2.49 13.36
CA LYS A 43 -15.30 3.79 12.91
C LYS A 43 -14.98 4.94 13.89
N TYR A 44 -14.85 4.65 15.19
CA TYR A 44 -14.55 5.66 16.20
C TYR A 44 -13.24 6.41 15.91
N TYR A 45 -12.18 5.71 15.50
CA TYR A 45 -10.91 6.35 15.18
C TYR A 45 -11.00 7.25 13.95
N TRP A 46 -11.79 6.87 12.94
CA TRP A 46 -11.99 7.69 11.75
C TRP A 46 -12.81 8.95 12.06
N ILE A 47 -13.84 8.85 12.89
CA ILE A 47 -14.64 10.01 13.32
C ILE A 47 -13.76 10.98 14.11
N LEU A 48 -12.98 10.49 15.08
CA LEU A 48 -12.02 11.31 15.81
C LEU A 48 -10.98 11.94 14.88
N GLY A 49 -10.48 11.18 13.91
CA GLY A 49 -9.59 11.70 12.88
C GLY A 49 -10.24 12.86 12.14
N VAL A 50 -11.45 12.71 11.62
CA VAL A 50 -12.12 13.78 10.85
C VAL A 50 -12.30 15.07 11.66
N ILE A 51 -12.56 14.96 12.97
CA ILE A 51 -12.62 16.13 13.87
C ILE A 51 -11.27 16.86 13.93
N PHE A 52 -10.16 16.12 13.86
CA PHE A 52 -8.80 16.65 13.88
C PHE A 52 -8.08 16.39 12.54
N MET A 53 -8.16 17.35 11.62
CA MET A 53 -7.66 17.21 10.23
C MET A 53 -6.22 16.66 10.11
N ILE A 54 -5.30 17.10 10.97
CA ILE A 54 -3.91 16.61 10.95
C ILE A 54 -3.82 15.12 11.35
N PRO A 55 -4.37 14.69 12.51
CA PRO A 55 -4.52 13.27 12.84
C PRO A 55 -5.18 12.42 11.75
N PHE A 56 -6.22 12.92 11.07
CA PHE A 56 -6.84 12.22 9.96
C PHE A 56 -5.84 11.90 8.85
N ILE A 57 -5.08 12.90 8.40
CA ILE A 57 -4.09 12.75 7.32
C ILE A 57 -3.02 11.72 7.71
N ILE A 58 -2.52 11.79 8.95
CA ILE A 58 -1.51 10.86 9.46
C ILE A 58 -2.06 9.44 9.50
N MET A 59 -3.27 9.25 10.06
CA MET A 59 -3.92 7.94 10.08
C MET A 59 -4.13 7.39 8.67
N PHE A 60 -4.59 8.21 7.74
CA PHE A 60 -4.79 7.81 6.35
C PHE A 60 -3.47 7.36 5.70
N LEU A 61 -2.38 8.09 5.94
CA LEU A 61 -1.04 7.74 5.45
C LEU A 61 -0.56 6.40 6.02
N ILE A 62 -0.74 6.18 7.33
CA ILE A 62 -0.39 4.90 7.97
C ILE A 62 -1.23 3.76 7.38
N PHE A 63 -2.53 3.96 7.18
CA PHE A 63 -3.41 2.97 6.57
C PHE A 63 -2.98 2.63 5.15
N TYR A 64 -2.61 3.64 4.36
CA TYR A 64 -2.07 3.49 3.03
C TYR A 64 -0.79 2.65 3.03
N ILE A 65 0.22 3.05 3.81
CA ILE A 65 1.51 2.35 3.90
C ILE A 65 1.28 0.89 4.34
N GLN A 66 0.48 0.67 5.38
CA GLN A 66 0.17 -0.66 5.88
C GLN A 66 -0.48 -1.54 4.79
N THR A 67 -1.39 -0.97 4.00
CA THR A 67 -2.05 -1.69 2.90
C THR A 67 -1.07 -2.00 1.78
N ALA A 68 -0.29 -1.02 1.32
CA ALA A 68 0.66 -1.15 0.23
C ALA A 68 1.73 -2.20 0.54
N THR A 69 2.30 -2.15 1.74
CA THR A 69 3.30 -3.12 2.22
C THR A 69 2.72 -4.54 2.33
N SER A 70 1.47 -4.68 2.78
CA SER A 70 0.76 -5.97 2.83
C SER A 70 0.44 -6.55 1.44
N VAL A 71 0.07 -5.69 0.48
CA VAL A 71 -0.11 -6.05 -0.94
C VAL A 71 1.20 -6.60 -1.49
N CYS A 72 2.30 -5.88 -1.29
CA CYS A 72 3.62 -6.30 -1.72
C CYS A 72 4.07 -7.62 -1.06
N GLN A 73 3.77 -7.81 0.23
CA GLN A 73 4.04 -9.05 0.95
C GLN A 73 3.30 -10.23 0.32
N LYS A 74 1.99 -10.09 0.02
CA LYS A 74 1.22 -11.15 -0.63
C LYS A 74 1.74 -11.45 -2.04
N LEU A 75 2.10 -10.44 -2.81
CA LEU A 75 2.67 -10.62 -4.15
C LEU A 75 4.16 -11.03 -4.13
N GLY A 76 4.70 -11.39 -2.96
CA GLY A 76 6.03 -11.97 -2.78
C GLY A 76 7.18 -11.05 -3.14
N LEU A 77 7.02 -9.73 -3.11
CA LEU A 77 8.08 -8.77 -3.45
C LEU A 77 9.34 -8.93 -2.59
N TYR A 78 10.51 -8.96 -3.24
CA TYR A 78 11.78 -8.97 -2.52
C TYR A 78 11.96 -7.66 -1.73
N GLY A 79 12.51 -7.75 -0.52
CA GLY A 79 12.67 -6.60 0.37
C GLY A 79 11.47 -6.30 1.27
N TYR A 80 10.38 -7.09 1.23
CA TYR A 80 9.23 -6.89 2.12
C TYR A 80 9.57 -6.86 3.59
N LYS A 81 10.58 -7.63 4.00
CA LYS A 81 11.09 -7.62 5.37
C LYS A 81 11.60 -6.24 5.81
N LEU A 82 12.03 -5.40 4.87
CA LEU A 82 12.53 -4.06 5.17
C LEU A 82 11.37 -3.06 5.22
N TYR A 83 10.56 -2.96 4.17
CA TYR A 83 9.50 -1.95 4.10
C TYR A 83 8.21 -2.31 4.85
N CYS A 84 8.00 -3.56 5.27
CA CYS A 84 6.90 -3.91 6.18
C CYS A 84 7.21 -3.53 7.64
N LEU A 85 8.46 -3.22 7.96
CA LEU A 85 8.80 -2.72 9.30
C LEU A 85 8.31 -1.28 9.43
N PRO A 86 7.81 -0.87 10.60
CA PRO A 86 7.44 0.53 10.84
C PRO A 86 8.68 1.44 10.91
N TYR A 87 9.84 0.89 11.31
CA TYR A 87 11.05 1.68 11.57
C TYR A 87 11.59 2.46 10.37
N PRO A 88 11.68 1.91 9.14
CA PRO A 88 12.19 2.67 7.99
C PRO A 88 11.28 3.85 7.61
N TRP A 89 9.96 3.71 7.79
CA TRP A 89 9.01 4.80 7.56
C TRP A 89 9.13 5.89 8.61
N LEU A 90 9.26 5.50 9.89
CA LEU A 90 9.49 6.46 10.99
C LEU A 90 10.81 7.22 10.82
N LEU A 91 11.90 6.51 10.52
CA LEU A 91 13.20 7.12 10.21
C LEU A 91 13.09 8.08 9.02
N GLY A 92 12.34 7.68 7.99
CA GLY A 92 12.07 8.50 6.82
C GLY A 92 11.36 9.82 7.15
N ILE A 93 10.53 9.87 8.20
CA ILE A 93 9.84 11.10 8.62
C ILE A 93 10.73 11.98 9.51
N ILE A 94 11.48 11.34 10.43
CA ILE A 94 12.27 12.03 11.47
C ILE A 94 13.51 12.71 10.88
N VAL A 95 14.21 12.05 9.95
CA VAL A 95 15.46 12.58 9.39
C VAL A 95 15.15 13.55 8.24
N PRO A 96 15.41 14.86 8.37
CA PRO A 96 15.10 15.82 7.33
C PRO A 96 15.99 15.62 6.10
N PHE A 97 15.47 16.01 4.92
CA PHE A 97 16.08 15.88 3.59
C PHE A 97 16.42 14.44 3.18
N ALA A 98 17.37 13.78 3.85
CA ALA A 98 17.80 12.42 3.55
C ALA A 98 16.70 11.38 3.87
N GLY A 99 16.06 11.48 5.04
CA GLY A 99 14.96 10.61 5.40
C GLY A 99 13.75 10.84 4.49
N TRP A 100 13.43 12.09 4.17
CA TRP A 100 12.31 12.42 3.29
C TRP A 100 12.53 11.90 1.87
N LEU A 101 13.75 12.04 1.34
CA LEU A 101 14.12 11.46 0.05
C LEU A 101 13.96 9.93 0.09
N PHE A 102 14.46 9.28 1.14
CA PHE A 102 14.30 7.84 1.34
C PHE A 102 12.83 7.43 1.46
N PHE A 103 12.02 8.20 2.19
CA PHE A 103 10.58 7.99 2.36
C PHE A 103 9.86 8.06 1.01
N ILE A 104 10.15 9.07 0.19
CA ILE A 104 9.58 9.23 -1.16
C ILE A 104 9.99 8.06 -2.05
N LEU A 105 11.27 7.67 -2.05
CA LEU A 105 11.75 6.53 -2.83
C LEU A 105 11.07 5.23 -2.41
N LEU A 106 10.94 5.00 -1.10
CA LEU A 106 10.25 3.83 -0.54
C LEU A 106 8.76 3.83 -0.89
N TYR A 107 8.11 5.00 -0.82
CA TYR A 107 6.72 5.19 -1.21
C TYR A 107 6.51 4.85 -2.69
N ILE A 108 7.32 5.41 -3.58
CA ILE A 108 7.25 5.14 -5.03
C ILE A 108 7.52 3.66 -5.31
N TYR A 109 8.52 3.09 -4.64
CA TYR A 109 8.85 1.67 -4.76
C TYR A 109 7.63 0.82 -4.40
N VAL A 110 7.09 0.93 -3.19
CA VAL A 110 5.95 0.10 -2.76
C VAL A 110 4.71 0.37 -3.63
N SER A 111 4.50 1.62 -4.09
CA SER A 111 3.38 1.99 -4.97
C SER A 111 3.45 1.35 -6.37
N LEU A 112 4.63 1.29 -6.98
CA LEU A 112 4.76 0.89 -8.39
C LEU A 112 5.16 -0.57 -8.53
N PHE A 113 5.90 -1.11 -7.56
CA PHE A 113 6.58 -2.39 -7.75
C PHE A 113 5.64 -3.60 -7.66
N TYR A 114 4.49 -3.46 -7.00
CA TYR A 114 3.49 -4.53 -7.04
C TYR A 114 2.91 -4.71 -8.45
N SER A 115 2.82 -3.65 -9.27
CA SER A 115 2.40 -3.75 -10.68
C SER A 115 3.41 -4.57 -11.49
N PHE A 116 4.70 -4.43 -11.23
CA PHE A 116 5.73 -5.28 -11.85
C PHE A 116 5.63 -6.74 -11.40
N ARG A 117 5.16 -7.01 -10.17
CA ARG A 117 4.86 -8.39 -9.73
C ARG A 117 3.64 -8.96 -10.45
N LEU A 118 2.60 -8.17 -10.66
CA LEU A 118 1.46 -8.58 -11.47
C LEU A 118 1.89 -8.90 -12.91
N ALA A 119 2.80 -8.11 -13.50
CA ALA A 119 3.40 -8.40 -14.81
C ALA A 119 4.17 -9.74 -14.86
N LYS A 120 4.63 -10.25 -13.72
CA LYS A 120 5.27 -11.57 -13.59
C LYS A 120 4.28 -12.71 -13.30
N GLY A 121 2.97 -12.44 -13.26
CA GLY A 121 1.94 -13.45 -13.00
C GLY A 121 1.63 -13.69 -11.52
N ALA A 122 2.28 -13.00 -10.58
CA ALA A 122 2.09 -13.23 -9.14
C ALA A 122 0.66 -12.96 -8.63
N GLY A 123 -0.17 -12.25 -9.41
CA GLY A 123 -1.57 -12.01 -9.09
C GLY A 123 -2.51 -13.15 -9.49
N GLU A 124 -2.06 -14.07 -10.35
CA GLU A 124 -2.89 -15.13 -10.91
C GLU A 124 -3.19 -16.22 -9.86
N ASP A 125 -2.24 -16.49 -8.96
CA ASP A 125 -2.40 -17.39 -7.79
C ASP A 125 -3.57 -17.01 -6.87
N TYR A 126 -4.04 -15.76 -6.96
CA TYR A 126 -5.11 -15.21 -6.15
C TYR A 126 -6.45 -15.04 -6.89
N LEU A 127 -6.51 -15.40 -8.18
CA LEU A 127 -7.75 -15.36 -8.97
C LEU A 127 -8.61 -16.63 -8.80
N GLU A 128 -8.00 -17.73 -8.38
CA GLU A 128 -8.64 -19.05 -8.24
C GLU A 128 -9.13 -19.36 -6.80
N LYS A 129 -9.12 -18.37 -5.89
CA LYS A 129 -9.55 -18.48 -4.47
C LYS A 129 -10.51 -17.37 -4.03
#